data_AF-A0AA86LR11-F1
#
_entry.id   AF-A0AA86LR11-F1
#
_cell.length_a   1.000
_cell.length_b   1.000
_cell.length_c   1.000
_cell.angle_alpha   90.00
_cell.angle_beta   90.00
_cell.angle_gamma   90.00
#
_symmetry.space_group_name_H-M   'P 1'
#
loop_
_entity.id
_entity.type
_entity.pdbx_description
1 polymer ?
#
loop_
_entity_poly.entity_id
_entity_poly.type
_entity_poly.pdbx_seq_one_letter_code
_entity_poly.pdbx_strand_id
1 'polypeptide(L)'
;MNNRDKAITESLKKFRVLNRDQLIKLHFLRNKTPHVVANRVLKRLVDNNLIEADKTTRPYNYFPSPRSIKKDSTKIPHFRAIADFYITLCAYETPTLFEVEFKPLAKGGIEPDVFMKWKGFAFCVEVQRSIYSKKQMENKKKLYMDYKDSDEWKHHSKRFPAIWIITDKYYDVDFKPLYAVQTKGVDGIFKYLTPQKPVNVSKTL
;
A
#
# COMPACT_ATOMS: atom_id res chain seq x y z
N MET A 1 -16.61 -21.39 8.69
CA MET A 1 -15.35 -20.72 8.29
C MET A 1 -14.65 -20.20 9.55
N ASN A 2 -13.40 -20.56 9.81
CA ASN A 2 -12.71 -20.13 11.04
C ASN A 2 -12.19 -18.67 10.91
N ASN A 3 -11.65 -18.11 12.00
CA ASN A 3 -11.16 -16.73 12.00
C ASN A 3 -9.98 -16.49 11.04
N ARG A 4 -9.09 -17.48 10.85
CA ARG A 4 -7.99 -17.38 9.88
C ARG A 4 -8.51 -17.34 8.46
N ASP A 5 -9.50 -18.16 8.14
CA ASP A 5 -10.12 -18.22 6.81
C ASP A 5 -10.77 -16.89 6.46
N LYS A 6 -11.54 -16.31 7.40
CA LYS A 6 -12.10 -14.96 7.28
C LYS A 6 -10.99 -13.93 7.02
N ALA A 7 -9.90 -13.96 7.80
CA ALA A 7 -8.80 -13.04 7.62
C ALA A 7 -8.12 -13.17 6.25
N ILE A 8 -7.96 -14.40 5.74
CA ILE A 8 -7.41 -14.65 4.39
C ILE A 8 -8.33 -14.08 3.31
N THR A 9 -9.64 -14.33 3.40
CA THR A 9 -10.60 -13.81 2.43
C THR A 9 -10.65 -12.29 2.44
N GLU A 10 -10.58 -11.65 3.61
CA GLU A 10 -10.57 -10.19 3.72
C GLU A 10 -9.26 -9.58 3.17
N SER A 11 -8.11 -10.21 3.42
CA SER A 11 -6.84 -9.81 2.78
C SER A 11 -6.91 -9.90 1.26
N LEU A 12 -7.48 -10.98 0.72
CA LEU A 12 -7.64 -11.15 -0.73
C LEU A 12 -8.62 -10.15 -1.35
N LYS A 13 -9.70 -9.79 -0.64
CA LYS A 13 -10.60 -8.71 -1.06
C LYS A 13 -9.86 -7.36 -1.08
N LYS A 14 -9.10 -7.06 -0.02
CA LYS A 14 -8.34 -5.81 0.12
C LYS A 14 -7.28 -5.64 -0.97
N PHE A 15 -6.45 -6.66 -1.19
CA PHE A 15 -5.33 -6.57 -2.13
C PHE A 15 -5.66 -7.08 -3.53
N ARG A 16 -6.88 -7.58 -3.77
CA ARG A 16 -7.35 -8.20 -5.03
C ARG A 16 -6.65 -9.52 -5.42
N VAL A 17 -5.37 -9.65 -5.13
CA VAL A 17 -4.53 -10.82 -5.41
C VAL A 17 -3.37 -10.89 -4.42
N LEU A 18 -3.06 -12.08 -3.95
CA LEU A 18 -1.87 -12.35 -3.14
C LEU A 18 -1.22 -13.64 -3.62
N ASN A 19 0.10 -13.71 -3.60
CA ASN A 19 0.77 -14.97 -3.81
C ASN A 19 0.81 -15.80 -2.51
N ARG A 20 1.15 -17.09 -2.62
CA ARG A 20 1.29 -17.99 -1.47
C ARG A 20 2.20 -17.41 -0.37
N ASP A 21 3.34 -16.84 -0.73
CA ASP A 21 4.35 -16.42 0.24
C ASP A 21 3.91 -15.16 1.01
N GLN A 22 3.18 -14.25 0.36
CA GLN A 22 2.53 -13.10 0.99
C GLN A 22 1.44 -13.55 1.97
N LEU A 23 0.62 -14.53 1.58
CA LEU A 23 -0.38 -15.13 2.47
C LEU A 23 0.27 -15.78 3.70
N ILE A 24 1.41 -16.45 3.52
CA ILE A 24 2.20 -17.01 4.62
C ILE A 24 2.64 -15.92 5.59
N LYS A 25 3.26 -14.84 5.07
CA LYS A 25 3.71 -13.71 5.88
C LYS A 25 2.56 -13.04 6.66
N LEU A 26 1.37 -12.97 6.07
CA LEU A 26 0.22 -12.34 6.70
C LEU A 26 -0.50 -13.22 7.75
N HIS A 27 -0.60 -14.53 7.52
CA HIS A 27 -1.56 -15.36 8.27
C HIS A 27 -0.99 -16.62 8.92
N PHE A 28 0.26 -16.99 8.62
CA PHE A 28 0.81 -18.30 9.00
C PHE A 28 2.17 -18.24 9.71
N LEU A 29 2.79 -17.06 9.92
CA LEU A 29 4.11 -16.96 10.56
C LEU A 29 4.19 -17.58 11.96
N ARG A 30 3.07 -17.63 12.70
CA ARG A 30 3.01 -18.24 14.04
C ARG A 30 2.91 -19.77 14.03
N ASN A 31 2.76 -20.40 12.87
CA ASN A 31 2.70 -21.85 12.76
C ASN A 31 4.11 -22.45 12.79
N LYS A 32 4.26 -23.64 13.39
CA LYS A 32 5.54 -24.39 13.38
C LYS A 32 6.01 -24.72 11.96
N THR A 33 5.07 -25.01 11.06
CA THR A 33 5.33 -25.34 9.65
C THR A 33 4.48 -24.48 8.72
N PRO A 34 4.78 -23.17 8.59
CA PRO A 34 3.92 -22.20 7.89
C PRO A 34 3.53 -22.62 6.48
N HIS A 35 4.48 -23.13 5.70
CA HIS A 35 4.25 -23.56 4.31
C HIS A 35 3.28 -24.74 4.21
N VAL A 36 3.44 -25.76 5.08
CA VAL A 36 2.59 -26.96 5.07
C VAL A 36 1.16 -26.60 5.48
N VAL A 37 1.04 -25.79 6.54
CA VAL A 37 -0.28 -25.35 7.03
C VAL A 37 -0.95 -24.44 6.00
N ALA A 38 -0.22 -23.51 5.39
CA ALA A 38 -0.74 -22.63 4.35
C ALA A 38 -1.25 -23.42 3.14
N ASN A 39 -0.46 -24.35 2.59
CA ASN A 39 -0.88 -25.16 1.45
C ASN A 39 -2.16 -25.95 1.75
N ARG A 40 -2.27 -26.55 2.94
CA ARG A 40 -3.48 -27.27 3.36
C ARG A 40 -4.70 -26.36 3.45
N VAL A 41 -4.55 -25.21 4.11
CA VAL A 41 -5.65 -24.24 4.28
C VAL A 41 -6.07 -23.65 2.95
N LEU A 42 -5.12 -23.22 2.12
CA LEU A 42 -5.39 -22.61 0.82
C LEU A 42 -6.03 -23.61 -0.15
N LYS A 43 -5.58 -24.87 -0.17
CA LYS A 43 -6.26 -25.93 -0.93
C LYS A 43 -7.72 -26.06 -0.52
N ARG A 44 -7.99 -26.20 0.78
CA ARG A 44 -9.37 -26.30 1.30
C ARG A 44 -10.23 -25.07 0.95
N LEU A 45 -9.68 -23.86 1.02
CA LEU A 45 -10.43 -22.65 0.65
C LEU A 45 -10.78 -22.61 -0.84
N VAL A 46 -9.90 -23.14 -1.70
CA VAL A 46 -10.17 -23.32 -3.13
C VAL A 46 -11.22 -24.39 -3.36
N ASP A 47 -11.09 -25.57 -2.72
CA ASP A 47 -12.04 -26.68 -2.84
C ASP A 47 -13.47 -26.26 -2.41
N ASN A 48 -13.57 -25.34 -1.44
CA ASN A 48 -14.83 -24.75 -0.97
C ASN A 48 -15.30 -23.53 -1.77
N ASN A 49 -14.65 -23.18 -2.88
CA ASN A 49 -14.96 -22.02 -3.73
C ASN A 49 -14.94 -20.65 -3.01
N LEU A 50 -14.22 -20.54 -1.89
CA LEU A 50 -14.09 -19.30 -1.11
C LEU A 50 -13.02 -18.37 -1.68
N ILE A 51 -12.03 -18.95 -2.38
CA ILE A 51 -10.96 -18.25 -3.09
C ILE A 51 -10.68 -18.99 -4.40
N GLU A 52 -10.11 -18.30 -5.37
CA GLU A 52 -9.60 -18.93 -6.59
C GLU A 52 -8.07 -19.01 -6.57
N ALA A 53 -7.50 -20.04 -7.19
CA ALA A 53 -6.07 -20.13 -7.44
C ALA A 53 -5.75 -19.99 -8.94
N ASP A 54 -4.65 -19.30 -9.23
CA ASP A 54 -3.92 -19.37 -10.48
C ASP A 54 -2.65 -20.20 -10.26
N LYS A 55 -2.62 -21.37 -10.92
CA LYS A 55 -1.53 -22.34 -10.81
C LYS A 55 -0.52 -22.21 -11.95
N THR A 56 -0.64 -21.19 -12.82
CA THR A 56 0.31 -20.94 -13.91
C THR A 56 1.59 -20.24 -13.42
N THR A 57 1.51 -19.58 -12.27
CA THR A 57 2.64 -18.87 -11.65
C THR A 57 3.28 -19.67 -10.51
N ARG A 58 4.53 -19.36 -10.16
CA ARG A 58 5.23 -19.89 -8.98
C ARG A 58 5.88 -18.74 -8.20
N PRO A 59 5.57 -18.55 -6.91
CA PRO A 59 4.46 -19.17 -6.15
C PRO A 59 3.08 -18.90 -6.78
N TYR A 60 2.08 -19.72 -6.47
CA TYR A 60 0.71 -19.57 -7.00
C TYR A 60 0.12 -18.23 -6.56
N ASN A 61 -0.68 -17.62 -7.43
CA ASN A 61 -1.52 -16.47 -7.07
C ASN A 61 -2.89 -16.97 -6.58
N TYR A 62 -3.45 -16.26 -5.60
CA TYR A 62 -4.78 -16.49 -5.06
C TYR A 62 -5.60 -15.21 -5.18
N PHE A 63 -6.90 -15.37 -5.40
CA PHE A 63 -7.85 -14.28 -5.64
C PHE A 63 -9.10 -14.49 -4.78
N PRO A 64 -9.85 -13.41 -4.45
CA PRO A 64 -11.18 -13.57 -3.86
C PRO A 64 -12.11 -14.31 -4.84
N SER A 65 -13.15 -14.93 -4.29
CA SER A 65 -14.26 -15.51 -5.04
C SER A 65 -15.55 -14.75 -4.67
N PRO A 66 -16.20 -14.04 -5.61
CA PRO A 66 -15.81 -13.88 -7.01
C PRO A 66 -14.57 -13.01 -7.20
N ARG A 67 -13.86 -13.22 -8.31
CA ARG A 67 -12.67 -12.44 -8.68
C ARG A 67 -13.00 -10.98 -8.97
N SER A 68 -12.20 -10.09 -8.42
CA SER A 68 -12.23 -8.66 -8.74
C SER A 68 -11.32 -8.26 -9.91
N ILE A 69 -10.36 -9.13 -10.29
CA ILE A 69 -9.46 -8.93 -11.42
C ILE A 69 -9.24 -10.25 -12.18
N LYS A 70 -8.88 -10.17 -13.47
CA LYS A 70 -8.52 -11.35 -14.28
C LYS A 70 -7.17 -11.94 -13.86
N LYS A 71 -6.98 -13.25 -14.12
CA LYS A 71 -5.75 -14.00 -13.74
C LYS A 71 -4.50 -13.58 -14.53
N ASP A 72 -4.72 -13.00 -15.71
CA ASP A 72 -3.72 -12.47 -16.63
C ASP A 72 -3.61 -10.93 -16.57
N SER A 73 -4.22 -10.29 -15.56
CA SER A 73 -4.24 -8.83 -15.46
C SER A 73 -2.83 -8.26 -15.29
N THR A 74 -2.51 -7.26 -16.10
CA THR A 74 -1.28 -6.45 -16.00
C THR A 74 -1.15 -5.69 -14.66
N LYS A 75 -2.25 -5.57 -13.89
CA LYS A 75 -2.27 -4.95 -12.56
C LYS A 75 -1.81 -5.88 -11.44
N ILE A 76 -1.71 -7.20 -11.66
CA ILE A 76 -1.32 -8.16 -10.61
C ILE A 76 0.01 -7.77 -9.92
N PRO A 77 1.08 -7.42 -10.66
CA PRO A 77 2.34 -7.08 -10.01
C PRO A 77 2.27 -5.76 -9.21
N HIS A 78 1.33 -4.87 -9.54
CA HIS A 78 1.08 -3.63 -8.79
C HIS A 78 0.41 -3.91 -7.44
N PHE A 79 -0.69 -4.65 -7.44
CA PHE A 79 -1.37 -5.05 -6.21
C PHE A 79 -0.47 -5.87 -5.27
N ARG A 80 0.38 -6.74 -5.83
CA ARG A 80 1.37 -7.46 -5.05
C ARG A 80 2.40 -6.54 -4.40
N ALA A 81 2.84 -5.48 -5.07
CA ALA A 81 3.74 -4.50 -4.48
C ALA A 81 3.10 -3.71 -3.33
N ILE A 82 1.81 -3.36 -3.46
CA ILE A 82 1.03 -2.75 -2.36
C ILE A 82 0.95 -3.72 -1.16
N ALA A 83 0.75 -5.02 -1.40
CA ALA A 83 0.76 -6.03 -0.34
C ALA A 83 2.14 -6.18 0.32
N ASP A 84 3.23 -6.17 -0.46
CA ASP A 84 4.59 -6.22 0.08
C ASP A 84 4.91 -4.98 0.94
N PHE A 85 4.45 -3.79 0.50
CA PHE A 85 4.52 -2.56 1.29
C PHE A 85 3.78 -2.71 2.64
N TYR A 86 2.53 -3.18 2.62
CA TYR A 86 1.75 -3.42 3.83
C TYR A 86 2.40 -4.43 4.79
N ILE A 87 2.91 -5.55 4.26
CA ILE A 87 3.61 -6.57 5.04
C ILE A 87 4.84 -5.96 5.73
N THR A 88 5.59 -5.12 5.02
CA THR A 88 6.78 -4.46 5.56
C THR A 88 6.40 -3.45 6.65
N LEU A 89 5.33 -2.67 6.47
CA LEU A 89 4.81 -1.79 7.53
C LEU A 89 4.46 -2.57 8.80
N CYS A 90 3.78 -3.71 8.66
CA CYS A 90 3.35 -4.54 9.78
C CYS A 90 4.51 -5.13 10.61
N ALA A 91 5.73 -5.19 10.06
CA ALA A 91 6.92 -5.57 10.83
C ALA A 91 7.31 -4.51 11.87
N TYR A 92 6.93 -3.24 11.63
CA TYR A 92 7.18 -2.12 12.53
C TYR A 92 5.96 -1.81 13.41
N GLU A 93 4.79 -1.65 12.80
CA GLU A 93 3.52 -1.36 13.46
C GLU A 93 2.38 -1.57 12.45
N THR A 94 1.29 -2.22 12.85
CA THR A 94 0.12 -2.36 11.97
C THR A 94 -0.58 -1.01 11.82
N PRO A 95 -0.80 -0.50 10.58
CA PRO A 95 -1.58 0.71 10.36
C PRO A 95 -2.98 0.59 10.97
N THR A 96 -3.46 1.62 11.65
CA THR A 96 -4.82 1.66 12.21
C THR A 96 -5.87 1.79 11.10
N LEU A 97 -5.48 2.30 9.94
CA LEU A 97 -6.27 2.33 8.71
C LEU A 97 -5.33 2.05 7.54
N PHE A 98 -5.78 1.21 6.60
CA PHE A 98 -5.07 0.94 5.34
C PHE A 98 -6.09 0.59 4.25
N GLU A 99 -6.38 1.57 3.41
CA GLU A 99 -7.36 1.54 2.34
C GLU A 99 -6.64 1.54 0.99
N VAL A 100 -6.89 0.51 0.19
CA VAL A 100 -6.26 0.31 -1.13
C VAL A 100 -7.17 0.88 -2.20
N GLU A 101 -6.59 1.54 -3.21
CA GLU A 101 -7.32 2.24 -4.28
C GLU A 101 -8.23 3.36 -3.73
N PHE A 102 -7.65 4.28 -2.96
CA PHE A 102 -8.40 5.37 -2.32
C PHE A 102 -8.80 6.44 -3.34
N LYS A 103 -10.08 6.80 -3.37
CA LYS A 103 -10.68 7.76 -4.31
C LYS A 103 -11.55 8.77 -3.57
N PRO A 104 -10.96 9.83 -3.00
CA PRO A 104 -11.70 10.81 -2.19
C PRO A 104 -12.56 11.77 -3.01
N LEU A 105 -12.33 11.84 -4.32
CA LEU A 105 -13.00 12.78 -5.22
C LEU A 105 -13.73 12.04 -6.35
N ALA A 106 -14.60 12.77 -7.05
CA ALA A 106 -15.21 12.30 -8.29
C ALA A 106 -14.16 11.99 -9.38
N LYS A 107 -14.62 11.37 -10.48
CA LYS A 107 -13.77 10.95 -11.59
C LYS A 107 -12.84 12.08 -12.05
N GLY A 108 -11.54 11.82 -12.04
CA GLY A 108 -10.50 12.78 -12.44
C GLY A 108 -9.75 13.44 -11.28
N GLY A 109 -10.14 13.20 -10.02
CA GLY A 109 -9.37 13.61 -8.85
C GLY A 109 -8.17 12.70 -8.55
N ILE A 110 -7.56 12.89 -7.37
CA ILE A 110 -6.46 12.01 -6.94
C ILE A 110 -6.95 10.58 -6.74
N GLU A 111 -6.07 9.63 -7.09
CA GLU A 111 -6.29 8.21 -6.83
C GLU A 111 -4.98 7.60 -6.29
N PRO A 112 -4.55 7.95 -5.06
CA PRO A 112 -3.39 7.31 -4.46
C PRO A 112 -3.62 5.79 -4.33
N ASP A 113 -2.55 5.03 -4.48
CA ASP A 113 -2.62 3.57 -4.35
C ASP A 113 -3.11 3.14 -2.96
N VAL A 114 -2.74 3.90 -1.92
CA VAL A 114 -3.17 3.67 -0.55
C VAL A 114 -3.44 4.98 0.18
N PHE A 115 -4.52 5.01 0.95
CA PHE A 115 -4.65 5.93 2.09
C PHE A 115 -4.47 5.17 3.39
N MET A 116 -3.63 5.67 4.29
CA MET A 116 -3.37 4.99 5.57
C MET A 116 -3.17 5.93 6.74
N LYS A 117 -3.42 5.40 7.95
CA LYS A 117 -3.05 6.02 9.23
C LYS A 117 -2.04 5.12 9.94
N TRP A 118 -0.86 5.64 10.21
CA TRP A 118 0.27 4.88 10.74
C TRP A 118 1.18 5.78 11.59
N LYS A 119 1.58 5.31 12.79
CA LYS A 119 2.42 6.08 13.72
C LYS A 119 1.90 7.48 14.07
N GLY A 120 0.57 7.64 14.10
CA GLY A 120 -0.09 8.92 14.37
C GLY A 120 -0.20 9.89 13.18
N PHE A 121 0.32 9.51 12.00
CA PHE A 121 0.27 10.31 10.78
C PHE A 121 -0.70 9.71 9.76
N ALA A 122 -1.26 10.56 8.90
CA ALA A 122 -2.03 10.14 7.73
C ALA A 122 -1.16 10.26 6.47
N PHE A 123 -1.26 9.28 5.56
CA PHE A 123 -0.50 9.24 4.32
C PHE A 123 -1.39 8.94 3.12
N CYS A 124 -1.13 9.64 2.02
CA CYS A 124 -1.45 9.19 0.67
C CYS A 124 -0.19 8.56 0.08
N VAL A 125 -0.22 7.26 -0.20
CA VAL A 125 0.95 6.50 -0.67
C VAL A 125 0.80 6.15 -2.15
N GLU A 126 1.91 6.27 -2.88
CA GLU A 126 2.04 6.02 -4.30
C GLU A 126 3.12 4.94 -4.50
N VAL A 127 2.73 3.70 -4.81
CA VAL A 127 3.64 2.58 -5.07
C VAL A 127 4.02 2.59 -6.55
N GLN A 128 4.98 3.43 -6.90
CA GLN A 128 5.27 3.76 -8.28
C GLN A 128 6.29 2.81 -8.93
N ARG A 129 5.76 1.85 -9.69
CA ARG A 129 6.55 0.81 -10.38
C ARG A 129 7.00 1.18 -11.79
N SER A 130 6.34 2.13 -12.44
CA SER A 130 6.68 2.62 -13.78
C SER A 130 7.38 3.97 -13.73
N ILE A 131 8.11 4.27 -14.80
CA ILE A 131 8.78 5.56 -14.96
C ILE A 131 7.74 6.61 -15.36
N TYR A 132 7.69 7.71 -14.62
CA TYR A 132 6.85 8.86 -14.96
C TYR A 132 7.71 9.94 -15.61
N SER A 133 7.17 10.57 -16.65
CA SER A 133 7.72 11.81 -17.21
C SER A 133 7.54 12.97 -16.23
N LYS A 134 8.30 14.05 -16.44
CA LYS A 134 8.11 15.31 -15.70
C LYS A 134 6.67 15.79 -15.78
N LYS A 135 6.04 15.74 -16.96
CA LYS A 135 4.63 16.11 -17.16
C LYS A 135 3.68 15.28 -16.29
N GLN A 136 3.93 13.97 -16.14
CA GLN A 136 3.10 13.11 -15.28
C GLN A 136 3.30 13.44 -13.79
N MET A 137 4.52 13.74 -13.37
CA MET A 137 4.79 14.18 -11.99
C MET A 137 4.15 15.53 -11.67
N GLU A 138 4.22 16.50 -12.59
CA GLU A 138 3.53 17.79 -12.43
C GLU A 138 2.01 17.62 -12.38
N ASN A 139 1.45 16.75 -13.21
CA ASN A 139 0.03 16.45 -13.15
C ASN A 139 -0.36 15.81 -11.81
N LYS A 140 0.46 14.90 -11.28
CA LYS A 140 0.24 14.32 -9.94
C LYS A 140 0.26 15.41 -8.87
N LYS A 141 1.25 16.30 -8.90
CA LYS A 141 1.32 17.46 -7.99
C LYS A 141 0.07 18.32 -8.07
N LYS A 142 -0.39 18.66 -9.29
CA LYS A 142 -1.62 19.43 -9.51
C LYS A 142 -2.83 18.76 -8.86
N LEU A 143 -3.04 17.46 -9.09
CA LEU A 143 -4.19 16.74 -8.51
C LEU A 143 -4.16 16.78 -6.97
N TYR A 144 -2.99 16.66 -6.35
CA TYR A 144 -2.88 16.79 -4.89
C TYR A 144 -3.16 18.21 -4.39
N MET A 145 -2.80 19.25 -5.16
CA MET A 145 -3.18 20.63 -4.86
C MET A 145 -4.70 20.80 -4.96
N ASP A 146 -5.32 20.31 -6.02
CA ASP A 146 -6.78 20.34 -6.20
C ASP A 146 -7.49 19.62 -5.04
N TYR A 147 -6.95 18.48 -4.59
CA TYR A 147 -7.47 17.78 -3.41
C TYR A 147 -7.30 18.61 -2.13
N LYS A 148 -6.16 19.28 -1.95
CA LYS A 148 -5.94 20.17 -0.79
C LYS A 148 -6.93 21.32 -0.76
N ASP A 149 -7.24 21.89 -1.93
CA ASP A 149 -8.14 23.04 -2.08
C ASP A 149 -9.61 22.65 -1.96
N SER A 150 -9.96 21.41 -2.31
CA SER A 150 -11.32 20.87 -2.14
C SER A 150 -11.76 20.70 -0.68
N ASP A 151 -10.81 20.69 0.26
CA ASP A 151 -11.04 20.42 1.69
C ASP A 151 -11.65 19.04 2.04
N GLU A 152 -11.94 18.18 1.06
CA GLU A 152 -12.45 16.80 1.24
C GLU A 152 -11.53 15.94 2.12
N TRP A 153 -10.22 16.22 2.11
CA TRP A 153 -9.23 15.55 2.98
C TRP A 153 -9.54 15.66 4.48
N LYS A 154 -10.30 16.68 4.90
CA LYS A 154 -10.69 16.90 6.30
C LYS A 154 -11.62 15.81 6.83
N HIS A 155 -12.39 15.15 5.96
CA HIS A 155 -13.23 14.02 6.35
C HIS A 155 -12.41 12.78 6.76
N HIS A 156 -11.17 12.69 6.27
CA HIS A 156 -10.33 11.52 6.47
C HIS A 156 -9.25 11.74 7.54
N SER A 157 -8.83 12.98 7.78
CA SER A 157 -7.65 13.30 8.60
C SER A 157 -7.70 14.70 9.22
N LYS A 158 -7.03 14.88 10.37
CA LYS A 158 -6.95 16.18 11.08
C LYS A 158 -6.05 17.20 10.40
N ARG A 159 -5.08 16.74 9.61
CA ARG A 159 -4.11 17.52 8.85
C ARG A 159 -4.00 16.89 7.47
N PHE A 160 -3.65 17.68 6.46
CA PHE A 160 -3.47 17.15 5.11
C PHE A 160 -2.49 15.95 5.14
N PRO A 161 -2.85 14.81 4.53
CA PRO A 161 -2.01 13.62 4.54
C PRO A 161 -0.66 13.88 3.87
N ALA A 162 0.41 13.33 4.45
CA ALA A 162 1.72 13.35 3.79
C ALA A 162 1.67 12.49 2.52
N ILE A 163 2.30 12.96 1.44
CA ILE A 163 2.39 12.22 0.18
C ILE A 163 3.66 11.38 0.23
N TRP A 164 3.53 10.07 0.15
CA TRP A 164 4.66 9.15 0.22
C TRP A 164 4.79 8.37 -1.08
N ILE A 165 5.80 8.70 -1.87
CA ILE A 165 6.10 8.03 -3.13
C ILE A 165 7.17 6.96 -2.88
N ILE A 166 6.83 5.70 -3.18
CA ILE A 166 7.70 4.55 -3.06
C ILE A 166 8.15 4.14 -4.45
N THR A 167 9.45 4.29 -4.72
CA THR A 167 10.01 4.04 -6.04
C THR A 167 11.52 3.89 -6.01
N ASP A 168 12.08 3.13 -6.95
CA ASP A 168 13.53 3.03 -7.18
C ASP A 168 14.10 4.16 -8.03
N LYS A 169 13.23 4.98 -8.64
CA LYS A 169 13.61 6.10 -9.51
C LYS A 169 13.71 7.40 -8.72
N TYR A 170 14.55 8.31 -9.16
CA TYR A 170 14.61 9.65 -8.58
C TYR A 170 13.62 10.58 -9.28
N TYR A 171 12.79 11.27 -8.50
CA TYR A 171 11.96 12.38 -8.95
C TYR A 171 12.24 13.61 -8.09
N ASP A 172 12.09 14.79 -8.70
CA ASP A 172 11.94 16.02 -7.94
C ASP A 172 10.53 16.04 -7.33
N VAL A 173 10.47 15.83 -6.01
CA VAL A 173 9.23 15.75 -5.23
C VAL A 173 8.94 17.04 -4.45
N ASP A 174 9.39 18.21 -4.95
CA ASP A 174 8.98 19.50 -4.37
C ASP A 174 7.50 19.82 -4.68
N PHE A 175 6.62 19.31 -3.84
CA PHE A 175 5.17 19.52 -3.91
C PHE A 175 4.71 20.69 -3.03
N LYS A 176 5.62 21.60 -2.64
CA LYS A 176 5.26 22.72 -1.75
C LYS A 176 4.00 23.46 -2.25
N PRO A 177 3.10 23.84 -1.32
CA PRO A 177 3.25 23.74 0.14
C PRO A 177 2.95 22.35 0.75
N LEU A 178 2.63 21.34 -0.06
CA LEU A 178 2.33 19.98 0.43
C LEU A 178 3.61 19.25 0.84
N TYR A 179 3.49 18.41 1.87
CA TYR A 179 4.59 17.57 2.32
C TYR A 179 4.63 16.27 1.50
N ALA A 180 5.58 16.19 0.58
CA ALA A 180 5.85 14.98 -0.20
C ALA A 180 7.25 14.45 0.10
N VAL A 181 7.35 13.13 0.23
CA VAL A 181 8.62 12.43 0.44
C VAL A 181 8.72 11.25 -0.50
N GLN A 182 9.96 10.93 -0.87
CA GLN A 182 10.27 9.80 -1.72
C GLN A 182 11.19 8.83 -0.98
N THR A 183 10.88 7.54 -1.02
CA THR A 183 11.76 6.48 -0.49
C THR A 183 11.79 5.28 -1.43
N LYS A 184 12.83 4.43 -1.30
CA LYS A 184 12.88 3.13 -2.01
C LYS A 184 12.02 2.05 -1.34
N GLY A 185 11.67 2.25 -0.08
CA GLY A 185 10.94 1.29 0.74
C GLY A 185 10.56 1.89 2.09
N VAL A 186 9.93 1.07 2.94
CA VAL A 186 9.39 1.51 4.25
C VAL A 186 10.48 2.15 5.11
N ASP A 187 11.67 1.57 5.20
CA ASP A 187 12.74 2.02 6.10
C ASP A 187 13.17 3.48 5.86
N GLY A 188 13.07 3.95 4.61
CA GLY A 188 13.44 5.32 4.27
C GLY A 188 12.59 6.37 4.98
N ILE A 189 11.37 6.03 5.42
CA ILE A 189 10.45 6.99 6.03
C ILE A 189 10.92 7.45 7.41
N PHE A 190 11.72 6.64 8.13
CA PHE A 190 12.14 6.95 9.49
C PHE A 190 13.04 8.20 9.57
N LYS A 191 13.70 8.56 8.46
CA LYS A 191 14.44 9.83 8.33
C LYS A 191 13.56 11.07 8.44
N TYR A 192 12.26 10.91 8.18
CA TYR A 192 11.26 11.98 8.18
C TYR A 192 10.35 11.96 9.41
N LEU A 193 10.21 10.80 10.07
CA LEU A 193 9.40 10.64 11.28
C LEU A 193 10.12 11.05 12.57
N THR A 194 11.45 11.09 12.54
CA THR A 194 12.25 11.55 13.68
C THR A 194 12.29 13.07 13.68
N PRO A 195 12.06 13.77 14.80
CA PRO A 195 12.25 15.22 14.86
C PRO A 195 13.67 15.54 14.38
N GLN A 196 13.79 16.30 13.29
CA GLN A 196 15.09 16.90 12.98
C GLN A 196 15.42 17.82 14.16
N LYS A 197 16.55 17.57 14.84
CA LYS A 197 17.07 18.53 15.80
C LYS A 197 17.14 19.89 15.08
N PRO A 198 16.68 20.99 15.69
CA PRO A 198 16.87 22.30 15.07
C PRO A 198 18.35 22.46 14.76
N VAL A 199 18.67 22.74 13.49
CA VAL A 199 20.00 23.20 13.12
C VAL A 199 20.17 24.52 13.86
N ASN A 200 21.00 24.53 14.90
CA ASN A 200 21.44 25.76 15.54
C ASN A 200 22.17 26.57 14.46
N VAL A 201 21.47 27.52 13.84
CA VAL A 201 22.09 28.62 13.11
C VAL A 201 22.59 29.60 14.17
N SER A 202 23.64 29.20 14.90
CA SER A 202 24.42 30.13 15.71
C SER A 202 25.35 30.88 14.77
N LYS A 203 24.88 32.07 14.38
CA LYS A 203 25.62 33.31 14.08
C LYS A 203 27.13 33.16 13.89
N THR A 204 27.60 33.44 12.68
CA THR A 204 28.90 34.09 12.48
C THR A 204 28.61 35.53 12.07
N LEU A 205 28.81 36.44 13.03
CA LEU A 205 29.20 37.83 12.76
C LEU A 205 30.72 37.84 12.59
#